data_AF-A0A0F9YSK6-F1
#
_entry.id   AF-A0A0F9YSK6-F1
#
_cell.length_a   1.000
_cell.length_b   1.000
_cell.length_c   1.000
_cell.angle_alpha   90.00
_cell.angle_beta   90.00
_cell.angle_gamma   90.00
#
_symmetry.space_group_name_H-M   'P 1'
#
loop_
_entity.id
_entity.type
_entity.pdbx_description
1 polymer ?
#
loop_
_entity_poly.entity_id
_entity_poly.type
_entity_poly.pdbx_seq_one_letter_code
_entity_poly.pdbx_strand_id
1 'polypeptide(L)'
;MKSILLNTIYSFKSWDFEKLKFTEVFRNKFVNFSIDIYEVGVKTPMMYKHRPKGSNKIIIPFQGKLKIITAKQNLICDPKNEGLRLIIIGPKEKRQFENIGNTSVKVLAIYAPPFHIREINHILKPSRAVPKIKP
;
A
#
# COMPACT_ATOMS: atom_id res chain seq x y z
N MET A 1 -2.97 -11.47 1.30
CA MET A 1 -2.47 -10.09 1.41
C MET A 1 -0.95 -10.09 1.44
N LYS A 2 -0.30 -9.22 0.67
CA LYS A 2 1.17 -8.99 0.69
C LYS A 2 1.43 -7.63 1.36
N SER A 3 2.43 -7.54 2.23
CA SER A 3 2.78 -6.34 2.98
C SER A 3 4.26 -6.03 2.78
N ILE A 4 4.60 -4.79 2.45
CA ILE A 4 5.95 -4.40 2.05
C ILE A 4 6.28 -3.05 2.70
N LEU A 5 7.37 -2.99 3.46
CA LEU A 5 7.83 -1.73 4.04
C LEU A 5 8.56 -0.92 2.95
N LEU A 6 8.06 0.27 2.62
CA LEU A 6 8.63 1.07 1.54
C LEU A 6 10.04 1.57 1.89
N ASN A 7 10.28 1.82 3.17
CA ASN A 7 11.58 2.27 3.67
C ASN A 7 12.69 1.21 3.51
N THR A 8 12.38 -0.06 3.23
CA THR A 8 13.40 -1.09 2.99
C THR A 8 13.76 -1.25 1.52
N ILE A 9 13.07 -0.55 0.62
CA ILE A 9 13.30 -0.62 -0.83
C ILE A 9 14.29 0.47 -1.24
N TYR A 10 15.42 0.06 -1.80
CA TYR A 10 16.52 0.95 -2.19
C TYR A 10 16.05 2.08 -3.12
N SER A 11 15.20 1.77 -4.10
CA SER A 11 14.63 2.76 -5.03
C SER A 11 13.78 3.85 -4.37
N PHE A 12 13.31 3.65 -3.13
CA PHE A 12 12.60 4.68 -2.34
C PHE A 12 13.53 5.48 -1.42
N LYS A 13 14.73 4.98 -1.13
CA LYS A 13 15.72 5.65 -0.25
C LYS A 13 16.61 6.65 -1.00
N SER A 14 16.78 6.50 -2.31
CA SER A 14 17.66 7.34 -3.14
C SER A 14 16.93 8.42 -3.95
N TRP A 15 15.62 8.58 -3.76
CA TRP A 15 14.82 9.54 -4.52
C TRP A 15 14.51 10.77 -3.66
N ASP A 16 15.17 11.88 -4.02
CA ASP A 16 14.88 13.25 -3.61
C ASP A 16 13.37 13.51 -3.71
N PHE A 17 12.65 13.50 -2.57
CA PHE A 17 11.19 13.68 -2.54
C PHE A 17 10.76 15.01 -3.18
N GLU A 18 11.64 16.01 -3.23
CA GLU A 18 11.39 17.33 -3.82
C GLU A 18 11.33 17.31 -5.36
N LYS A 19 11.81 16.25 -6.04
CA LYS A 19 11.80 16.13 -7.51
C LYS A 19 10.68 15.24 -8.06
N LEU A 20 9.86 14.65 -7.20
CA LEU A 20 8.65 13.94 -7.61
C LEU A 20 7.58 14.95 -8.05
N LYS A 21 7.72 15.45 -9.28
CA LYS A 21 6.55 15.88 -10.05
C LYS A 21 5.70 14.62 -10.26
N PHE A 22 4.69 14.42 -9.41
CA PHE A 22 3.64 13.39 -9.51
C PHE A 22 2.79 13.51 -10.79
N THR A 23 3.31 14.14 -11.84
CA THR A 23 2.57 14.65 -12.99
C THR A 23 2.65 13.71 -14.21
N GLU A 24 3.56 12.72 -14.25
CA GLU A 24 3.77 11.91 -15.47
C GLU A 24 3.73 10.37 -15.33
N VAL A 25 3.35 9.79 -14.18
CA VAL A 25 3.17 8.32 -14.06
C VAL A 25 1.70 7.87 -14.14
N PHE A 26 0.73 8.79 -13.95
CA PHE A 26 -0.66 8.40 -13.66
C PHE A 26 -1.75 8.99 -14.57
N ARG A 27 -1.45 9.26 -15.85
CA ARG A 27 -2.49 9.50 -16.87
C ARG A 27 -3.10 8.20 -17.43
N ASN A 28 -3.23 7.16 -16.61
CA ASN A 28 -3.73 5.88 -17.08
C ASN A 28 -5.21 5.69 -16.66
N LYS A 29 -6.12 5.64 -17.64
CA LYS A 29 -7.58 5.52 -17.46
C LYS A 29 -8.03 4.30 -16.65
N PHE A 30 -7.11 3.39 -16.33
CA PHE A 30 -7.39 2.13 -15.66
C PHE A 30 -6.99 2.08 -14.18
N VAL A 31 -6.39 3.15 -13.62
CA VAL A 31 -6.03 3.22 -12.20
C VAL A 31 -6.88 4.27 -11.49
N ASN A 32 -7.62 3.86 -10.45
CA ASN A 32 -8.39 4.78 -9.63
C ASN A 32 -7.69 5.02 -8.28
N PHE A 33 -7.60 6.28 -7.88
CA PHE A 33 -7.04 6.71 -6.61
C PHE A 33 -8.15 7.26 -5.71
N SER A 34 -8.07 6.94 -4.43
CA SER A 34 -8.86 7.61 -3.40
C SER A 34 -8.02 7.85 -2.15
N ILE A 35 -8.32 8.93 -1.43
CA ILE A 35 -7.87 9.08 -0.05
C ILE A 35 -9.03 8.62 0.82
N ASP A 36 -8.85 7.48 1.46
CA ASP A 36 -9.83 6.94 2.41
C ASP A 36 -9.46 7.52 3.80
N ILE A 37 -10.43 8.15 4.47
CA ILE A 37 -10.30 8.68 5.84
C ILE A 37 -11.12 7.81 6.79
N TYR A 38 -10.49 7.37 7.88
CA TYR A 38 -11.16 6.60 8.94
C TYR A 38 -11.10 7.37 10.24
N GLU A 39 -12.25 7.83 10.72
CA GLU A 39 -12.35 8.51 12.01
C GLU A 39 -12.00 7.59 13.19
N VAL A 40 -11.73 8.18 14.35
CA VAL A 40 -11.39 7.45 15.57
C VAL A 40 -12.53 6.48 15.93
N GLY A 41 -12.17 5.23 16.24
CA GLY A 41 -13.14 4.17 16.56
C GLY A 41 -13.89 3.58 15.36
N VAL A 42 -13.67 4.07 14.14
CA VAL A 42 -14.29 3.49 12.94
C VAL A 42 -13.79 2.08 12.69
N LYS A 43 -14.74 1.15 12.54
CA LYS A 43 -14.51 -0.23 12.15
C LYS A 43 -15.40 -0.60 10.97
N THR A 44 -14.80 -0.81 9.80
CA THR A 44 -15.58 -1.22 8.61
C THR A 44 -16.08 -2.65 8.77
N PRO A 45 -17.24 -3.03 8.21
CA PRO A 45 -17.66 -4.43 8.19
C PRO A 45 -16.66 -5.32 7.42
N MET A 46 -16.59 -6.60 7.79
CA MET A 46 -15.76 -7.59 7.11
C MET A 46 -16.39 -7.95 5.75
N MET A 47 -15.97 -7.28 4.68
CA MET A 47 -16.64 -7.41 3.37
C MET A 47 -15.68 -7.52 2.19
N TYR A 48 -16.22 -8.06 1.10
CA TYR A 48 -15.73 -7.78 -0.24
C TYR A 48 -16.27 -6.41 -0.65
N LYS A 49 -15.41 -5.40 -0.80
CA LYS A 49 -15.84 -4.18 -1.52
C LYS A 49 -15.99 -4.57 -2.99
N HIS A 50 -17.14 -4.29 -3.61
CA HIS A 50 -17.28 -4.35 -5.07
C HIS A 50 -16.13 -3.56 -5.69
N ARG A 51 -15.36 -4.23 -6.56
CA ARG A 51 -14.17 -3.68 -7.22
C ARG A 51 -14.32 -3.88 -8.73
N PRO A 52 -13.67 -3.06 -9.56
CA PRO A 52 -13.48 -3.39 -10.97
C PRO A 52 -12.95 -4.83 -11.10
N LYS A 53 -13.55 -5.63 -11.99
CA LYS A 53 -13.34 -7.09 -12.11
C LYS A 53 -11.83 -7.41 -12.18
N GLY A 54 -11.34 -8.21 -11.23
CA GLY A 54 -9.94 -8.65 -11.19
C GLY A 54 -8.92 -7.66 -10.61
N SER A 55 -9.32 -6.44 -10.20
CA SER A 55 -8.38 -5.46 -9.65
C SER A 55 -7.92 -5.77 -8.22
N ASN A 56 -6.65 -5.50 -7.95
CA ASN A 56 -6.10 -5.50 -6.60
C ASN A 56 -6.31 -4.10 -5.98
N LYS A 57 -6.59 -4.05 -4.67
CA LYS A 57 -6.51 -2.79 -3.92
C LYS A 57 -5.13 -2.74 -3.29
N ILE A 58 -4.40 -1.69 -3.62
CA ILE A 58 -3.19 -1.32 -2.92
C ILE A 58 -3.59 -0.24 -1.92
N ILE A 59 -3.12 -0.34 -0.70
CA ILE A 59 -3.31 0.70 0.31
C ILE A 59 -1.97 1.08 0.91
N ILE A 60 -1.82 2.37 1.19
CA ILE A 60 -0.65 2.96 1.83
C ILE A 60 -1.18 3.88 2.94
N PRO A 61 -1.23 3.41 4.20
CA PRO A 61 -1.50 4.27 5.34
C PRO A 61 -0.33 5.24 5.51
N PHE A 62 -0.62 6.54 5.53
CA PHE A 62 0.41 7.59 5.67
C PHE A 62 0.17 8.50 6.88
N GLN A 63 -0.98 8.39 7.55
CA GLN A 63 -1.29 9.09 8.78
C GLN A 63 -2.17 8.22 9.70
N GLY A 64 -1.99 8.33 11.02
CA GLY A 64 -2.75 7.59 12.03
C GLY A 64 -2.34 6.12 12.15
N LYS A 65 -3.03 5.36 13.02
CA LYS A 65 -2.74 3.94 13.28
C LYS A 65 -3.88 3.04 12.80
N LEU A 66 -3.61 2.25 11.77
CA LEU A 66 -4.62 1.41 11.11
C LEU A 66 -4.39 -0.07 11.38
N LYS A 67 -5.42 -0.79 11.81
CA LYS A 67 -5.43 -2.25 11.85
C LYS A 67 -6.20 -2.79 10.67
N ILE A 68 -5.56 -3.68 9.91
CA ILE A 68 -6.10 -4.35 8.73
C ILE A 68 -6.27 -5.83 9.08
N ILE A 69 -7.52 -6.26 9.12
CA ILE A 69 -7.91 -7.62 9.49
C ILE A 69 -8.34 -8.33 8.21
N THR A 70 -7.81 -9.53 7.97
CA THR A 70 -8.23 -10.42 6.89
C THR A 70 -8.49 -11.81 7.46
N ALA A 71 -9.05 -12.73 6.66
CA ALA A 71 -9.22 -14.11 7.09
C ALA A 71 -7.91 -14.84 7.44
N LYS A 72 -6.76 -14.37 6.92
CA LYS A 72 -5.46 -15.03 7.09
C LYS A 72 -4.58 -14.37 8.14
N GLN A 73 -4.74 -13.08 8.37
CA GLN A 73 -3.82 -12.31 9.22
C GLN A 73 -4.41 -10.98 9.68
N ASN A 74 -3.86 -10.49 10.78
CA ASN A 74 -4.06 -9.14 11.30
C ASN A 74 -2.76 -8.36 11.15
N LEU A 75 -2.82 -7.18 10.53
CA LEU A 75 -1.68 -6.31 10.30
C LEU A 75 -1.96 -4.94 10.91
N ILE A 76 -1.06 -4.45 11.76
CA ILE A 76 -1.10 -3.09 12.28
C ILE A 76 -0.12 -2.25 11.46
N CYS A 77 -0.58 -1.10 10.98
CA CYS A 77 0.22 -0.13 10.24
C CYS A 77 0.31 1.16 11.06
N ASP A 78 1.54 1.59 11.34
CA ASP A 78 1.83 2.79 12.12
C ASP A 78 2.97 3.58 11.45
N PRO A 79 2.66 4.39 10.43
CA PRO A 79 3.67 5.06 9.62
C PRO A 79 4.59 5.99 10.42
N LYS A 80 4.18 6.43 11.62
CA LYS A 80 5.03 7.22 12.52
C LYS A 80 6.18 6.39 13.11
N ASN A 81 5.92 5.14 13.44
CA ASN A 81 6.87 4.27 14.15
C ASN A 81 7.62 3.30 13.22
N GLU A 82 6.95 2.74 12.21
CA GLU A 82 7.56 1.78 11.28
C GLU A 82 7.92 2.37 9.91
N GLY A 83 7.39 3.55 9.57
CA GLY A 83 7.49 4.13 8.23
C GLY A 83 6.40 3.65 7.27
N LEU A 84 6.45 4.12 6.02
CA LEU A 84 5.38 3.84 5.05
C LEU A 84 5.38 2.38 4.62
N ARG A 85 4.17 1.81 4.54
CA ARG A 85 3.94 0.41 4.17
C ARG A 85 2.96 0.31 3.03
N LEU A 86 3.32 -0.45 2.01
CA LEU A 86 2.46 -0.80 0.89
C LEU A 86 1.82 -2.16 1.15
N ILE A 87 0.49 -2.18 1.18
CA ILE A 87 -0.29 -3.40 1.39
C ILE A 87 -1.09 -3.71 0.13
N ILE A 88 -0.88 -4.90 -0.44
CA ILE A 88 -1.61 -5.41 -1.61
C ILE A 88 -2.65 -6.42 -1.15
N ILE A 89 -3.91 -6.11 -1.41
CA ILE A 89 -5.06 -6.91 -1.01
C ILE A 89 -5.73 -7.52 -2.24
N GLY A 90 -5.75 -8.86 -2.28
CA GLY A 90 -6.23 -9.63 -3.41
C GLY A 90 -7.69 -9.33 -3.79
N PRO A 91 -8.11 -9.61 -5.05
CA PRO A 91 -9.47 -9.32 -5.52
C PRO A 91 -10.54 -10.09 -4.73
N LYS A 92 -10.22 -11.31 -4.27
CA LYS A 92 -11.10 -12.20 -3.50
C LYS A 92 -10.75 -12.24 -2.01
N GLU A 93 -10.16 -11.18 -1.46
CA GLU A 93 -9.77 -11.13 -0.05
C GLU A 93 -10.74 -10.26 0.76
N LYS A 94 -11.50 -10.91 1.66
CA LYS A 94 -12.30 -10.23 2.69
C LYS A 94 -11.37 -9.50 3.64
N ARG A 95 -11.76 -8.30 4.03
CA ARG A 95 -10.99 -7.45 4.92
C ARG A 95 -11.87 -6.55 5.75
N GLN A 96 -11.31 -6.12 6.87
CA GLN A 96 -11.85 -5.10 7.74
C GLN A 96 -10.73 -4.12 8.08
N PHE A 97 -11.08 -2.83 8.12
CA PHE A 97 -10.23 -1.73 8.52
C PHE A 97 -10.75 -1.19 9.85
N GLU A 98 -9.85 -1.02 10.80
CA GLU A 98 -10.14 -0.54 12.14
C GLU A 98 -9.13 0.56 12.49
N ASN A 99 -9.61 1.75 12.79
CA ASN A 99 -8.77 2.80 13.36
C ASN A 99 -8.57 2.51 14.86
N ILE A 100 -7.34 2.16 15.23
CA ILE A 100 -6.95 1.83 16.61
C ILE A 100 -6.11 2.94 17.26
N GLY A 101 -6.02 4.11 16.62
CA GLY A 101 -5.30 5.27 17.13
C GLY A 101 -6.23 6.31 17.73
N ASN A 102 -5.61 7.35 18.31
CA ASN A 102 -6.31 8.48 18.92
C ASN A 102 -6.58 9.63 17.92
N THR A 103 -6.26 9.43 16.63
CA THR A 103 -6.43 10.41 15.56
C THR A 103 -7.00 9.73 14.32
N SER A 104 -7.61 10.51 13.43
CA SER A 104 -8.12 9.99 12.16
C SER A 104 -6.98 9.41 11.32
N VAL A 105 -7.24 8.25 10.71
CA VAL A 105 -6.31 7.60 9.79
C VAL A 105 -6.56 8.11 8.39
N LYS A 106 -5.48 8.40 7.66
CA LYS A 106 -5.54 8.66 6.21
C LYS A 106 -4.78 7.60 5.43
N VAL A 107 -5.44 7.07 4.41
CA VAL A 107 -4.93 5.99 3.57
C VAL A 107 -5.01 6.39 2.11
N LEU A 108 -3.90 6.27 1.38
CA LEU A 108 -3.93 6.30 -0.07
C LEU A 108 -4.38 4.93 -0.55
N ALA A 109 -5.51 4.86 -1.24
CA ALA A 109 -6.03 3.66 -1.86
C ALA A 109 -5.89 3.74 -3.38
N ILE A 110 -5.33 2.69 -3.96
CA ILE A 110 -5.09 2.56 -5.40
C ILE A 110 -5.78 1.28 -5.86
N TYR A 111 -6.69 1.39 -6.83
CA TYR A 111 -7.30 0.25 -7.48
C TYR A 111 -6.56 0.02 -8.80
N ALA A 112 -5.75 -1.04 -8.82
CA ALA A 112 -4.88 -1.36 -9.94
C ALA A 112 -5.31 -2.68 -10.61
N PRO A 113 -5.49 -2.68 -11.95
CA PRO A 113 -5.60 -3.90 -12.74
C PRO A 113 -4.43 -4.87 -12.54
N PRO A 114 -4.60 -6.17 -12.86
CA PRO A 114 -3.56 -7.19 -12.70
C PRO A 114 -2.22 -6.88 -13.38
N PHE A 115 -2.20 -6.18 -14.52
CA PHE A 115 -0.96 -5.90 -15.25
C PHE A 115 -0.06 -4.90 -14.52
N HIS A 116 -0.62 -3.85 -13.90
CA HIS A 116 0.14 -2.92 -13.06
C HIS A 116 0.74 -3.58 -11.81
N ILE A 117 0.10 -4.64 -11.31
CA ILE A 117 0.67 -5.42 -10.19
C ILE A 117 1.92 -6.18 -10.62
N ARG A 118 2.05 -6.56 -11.89
CA ARG A 118 3.29 -7.16 -12.41
C ARG A 118 4.43 -6.14 -12.44
N GLU A 119 4.16 -4.91 -12.89
CA GLU A 119 5.13 -3.80 -12.89
C GLU A 119 5.59 -3.46 -11.47
N ILE A 120 4.63 -3.31 -10.54
CA ILE A 120 4.92 -3.07 -9.12
C ILE A 120 5.76 -4.22 -8.57
N ASN A 121 5.39 -5.48 -8.81
CA ASN A 121 6.21 -6.62 -8.36
C ASN A 121 7.60 -6.65 -9.00
N HIS A 122 7.79 -6.14 -10.22
CA HIS A 122 9.09 -6.03 -10.86
C HIS A 122 9.98 -4.99 -10.16
N ILE A 123 9.44 -3.81 -9.90
CA ILE A 123 10.13 -2.72 -9.18
C ILE A 123 10.49 -3.12 -7.74
N LEU A 124 9.60 -3.88 -7.10
CA LEU A 124 9.76 -4.35 -5.73
C LEU A 124 10.69 -5.56 -5.59
N LYS A 125 11.24 -6.11 -6.69
CA LYS A 125 12.27 -7.14 -6.57
C LYS A 125 13.48 -6.52 -5.88
N PRO A 126 14.05 -7.17 -4.85
CA PRO A 126 15.31 -6.71 -4.29
C PRO A 126 16.33 -6.59 -5.42
N SER A 127 17.01 -5.45 -5.49
CA SER A 127 18.15 -5.27 -6.39
C SER A 127 19.03 -6.52 -6.29
N ARG A 128 19.37 -7.13 -7.43
CA ARG A 128 20.38 -8.19 -7.46
C ARG A 128 21.57 -7.69 -6.64
N ALA A 129 22.08 -8.56 -5.76
CA ALA A 129 23.27 -8.29 -4.98
C ALA A 129 24.31 -7.63 -5.90
N VAL A 130 24.82 -6.47 -5.49
CA VAL A 130 26.00 -5.86 -6.12
C VAL A 130 27.04 -6.99 -6.21
N PRO A 131 27.57 -7.32 -7.40
CA PRO A 131 28.57 -8.36 -7.51
C PRO A 131 29.67 -8.02 -6.53
N LYS A 132 29.96 -8.93 -5.58
CA LYS A 132 31.10 -8.79 -4.68
C LYS A 132 32.32 -8.61 -5.58
N ILE A 133 32.92 -7.42 -5.56
CA ILE A 133 34.25 -7.21 -6.11
C ILE A 133 35.12 -8.18 -5.30
N LYS A 134 35.61 -9.24 -5.96
CA LYS A 134 36.57 -10.15 -5.32
C LYS A 134 37.82 -9.31 -4.98
N PRO A 135 38.44 -9.55 -3.81
CA PRO A 135 39.69 -8.91 -3.45
C PRO A 135 40.77 -9.18 -4.50
#